data_AF-M3J8G1-F1
#
_entry.id   AF-M3J8G1-F1
#
_cell.length_a   1.000
_cell.length_b   1.000
_cell.length_c   1.000
_cell.angle_alpha   90.00
_cell.angle_beta   90.00
_cell.angle_gamma   90.00
#
_symmetry.space_group_name_H-M   'P 1'
#
loop_
_entity.id
_entity.type
_entity.pdbx_description
1 polymer ?
#
loop_
_entity_poly.entity_id
_entity_poly.type
_entity_poly.pdbx_seq_one_letter_code
_entity_poly.pdbx_strand_id
1 'polypeptide(L)'
;MFFLLLCIFSTFIHAIQPPIEGTWQSQSGKVITGSQFFDPKKELLIEPTLPGISYTFTANGHWESAQYIITANNKNHSCPQAVLLWQHGRYVFKKGKLILRPIEYDGRQLISDPCLDNGISEYKGLSYGEEETADVVNAAEFDDVADRPCDFEKETIY
;
A
#
# COMPACT_ATOMS: atom_id res chain seq x y z
N MET A 1 -29.64 -36.32 43.12
CA MET A 1 -28.65 -36.73 42.10
C MET A 1 -28.93 -35.92 40.84
N PHE A 2 -28.54 -34.64 40.88
CA PHE A 2 -28.93 -33.59 39.92
C PHE A 2 -27.65 -32.85 39.55
N PHE A 3 -26.87 -33.42 38.63
CA PHE A 3 -25.65 -32.79 38.13
C PHE A 3 -25.19 -33.54 36.89
N LEU A 4 -25.75 -33.23 35.72
CA LEU A 4 -25.07 -33.44 34.44
C LEU A 4 -25.89 -32.77 33.32
N LEU A 5 -25.18 -32.21 32.34
CA LEU A 5 -25.66 -31.46 31.17
C LEU A 5 -26.06 -29.99 31.36
N LEU A 6 -25.06 -29.16 31.67
CA LEU A 6 -24.89 -27.88 30.95
C LEU A 6 -23.70 -28.07 29.98
N CYS A 7 -23.93 -28.71 28.83
CA CYS A 7 -23.03 -28.55 27.70
C CYS A 7 -23.29 -27.15 27.15
N ILE A 8 -22.43 -26.23 27.60
CA ILE A 8 -22.35 -24.87 27.11
C ILE A 8 -21.99 -25.00 25.62
N PHE A 9 -22.97 -24.82 24.75
CA PHE A 9 -22.72 -24.60 23.33
C PHE A 9 -21.91 -23.31 23.23
N SER A 10 -20.58 -23.43 23.23
CA SER A 10 -19.68 -22.35 22.85
C SER A 10 -19.92 -22.13 21.37
N THR A 11 -20.84 -21.21 21.04
CA THR A 11 -20.95 -20.66 19.71
C THR A 11 -19.62 -19.96 19.43
N PHE A 12 -18.74 -20.62 18.67
CA PHE A 12 -17.62 -19.93 18.06
C PHE A 12 -18.20 -18.86 17.14
N ILE A 13 -18.20 -17.61 17.59
CA ILE A 13 -18.36 -16.47 16.71
C ILE A 13 -17.11 -16.50 15.82
N HIS A 14 -17.21 -17.07 14.63
CA HIS A 14 -16.23 -16.81 13.59
C HIS A 14 -16.36 -15.32 13.30
N ALA A 15 -15.37 -14.53 13.73
CA ALA A 15 -15.24 -13.18 13.23
C ALA A 15 -15.14 -13.31 11.71
N ILE A 16 -16.14 -12.81 10.98
CA ILE A 16 -16.07 -12.69 9.53
C ILE A 16 -14.88 -11.75 9.30
N GLN A 17 -13.75 -12.34 8.89
CA GLN A 17 -12.58 -11.56 8.50
C GLN A 17 -13.04 -10.64 7.37
N PRO A 18 -12.73 -9.33 7.41
CA PRO A 18 -12.99 -8.48 6.26
C PRO A 18 -12.33 -9.11 5.03
N PRO A 19 -12.98 -9.10 3.86
CA PRO A 19 -12.59 -9.93 2.71
C PRO A 19 -11.18 -9.64 2.15
N ILE A 20 -10.52 -8.58 2.61
CA ILE A 20 -9.18 -8.17 2.16
C ILE A 20 -8.11 -8.25 3.25
N GLU A 21 -8.43 -8.82 4.42
CA GLU A 21 -7.44 -8.96 5.50
C GLU A 21 -6.21 -9.73 5.03
N GLY A 22 -5.03 -9.21 5.39
CA GLY A 22 -3.75 -9.75 4.98
C GLY A 22 -2.88 -8.72 4.28
N THR A 23 -1.76 -9.20 3.75
CA THR A 23 -0.77 -8.39 3.03
C THR A 23 -0.86 -8.68 1.54
N TRP A 24 -1.04 -7.62 0.75
CA TRP A 24 -1.09 -7.63 -0.70
C TRP A 24 0.15 -6.90 -1.20
N GLN A 25 0.91 -7.52 -2.10
CA GLN A 25 2.17 -6.97 -2.56
C GLN A 25 2.35 -7.22 -4.05
N SER A 26 3.10 -6.35 -4.71
CA SER A 26 3.49 -6.55 -6.10
C SER A 26 4.53 -7.69 -6.23
N GLN A 27 4.71 -8.18 -7.47
CA GLN A 27 5.50 -9.38 -7.79
C GLN A 27 6.95 -9.35 -7.27
N SER A 28 7.55 -8.18 -7.04
CA SER A 28 8.94 -8.10 -6.58
C SER A 28 9.13 -8.71 -5.19
N GLY A 29 8.10 -8.68 -4.34
CA GLY A 29 8.12 -9.21 -2.99
C GLY A 29 9.19 -8.60 -2.06
N LYS A 30 9.76 -7.45 -2.44
CA LYS A 30 10.81 -6.76 -1.68
C LYS A 30 10.30 -5.60 -0.85
N VAL A 31 9.18 -5.01 -1.26
CA VAL A 31 8.52 -3.94 -0.51
C VAL A 31 7.49 -4.60 0.39
N ILE A 32 7.68 -4.53 1.70
CA ILE A 32 6.81 -5.14 2.70
C ILE A 32 6.53 -4.09 3.78
N THR A 33 5.27 -3.92 4.12
CA THR A 33 4.82 -3.04 5.20
C THR A 33 5.45 -3.40 6.56
N GLY A 34 5.44 -2.46 7.50
CA GLY A 34 5.96 -2.62 8.86
C GLY A 34 7.39 -2.12 9.04
N SER A 35 8.06 -2.61 10.08
CA SER A 35 9.38 -2.11 10.51
C SER A 35 10.53 -2.35 9.54
N GLN A 36 10.30 -3.15 8.49
CA GLN A 36 11.28 -3.36 7.41
C GLN A 36 11.26 -2.23 6.38
N PHE A 37 10.21 -1.43 6.35
CA PHE A 37 10.07 -0.29 5.45
C PHE A 37 10.12 1.05 6.19
N PHE A 38 9.53 1.13 7.38
CA PHE A 38 9.57 2.34 8.21
C PHE A 38 9.85 2.03 9.69
N ASP A 39 10.89 2.65 10.26
CA ASP A 39 11.20 2.57 11.70
C ASP A 39 10.69 3.85 12.41
N PRO A 40 9.54 3.80 13.10
CA PRO A 40 8.96 4.98 13.76
C PRO A 40 9.79 5.47 14.95
N LYS A 41 10.69 4.65 15.51
CA LYS A 41 11.56 5.09 16.63
C LYS A 41 12.70 5.96 16.14
N LYS A 42 13.12 5.77 14.88
CA LYS A 42 14.23 6.49 14.25
C LYS A 42 13.77 7.49 13.21
N GLU A 43 12.46 7.53 12.90
CA GLU A 43 11.91 8.34 11.83
C GLU A 43 12.64 8.07 10.50
N LEU A 44 12.77 6.77 10.18
CA LEU A 44 13.62 6.30 9.09
C LEU A 44 12.83 5.44 8.10
N LEU A 45 12.80 5.87 6.84
CA LEU A 45 12.41 5.05 5.71
C LEU A 45 13.59 4.18 5.27
N ILE A 46 13.36 2.88 5.11
CA ILE A 46 14.38 1.88 4.75
C ILE A 46 14.14 1.48 3.30
N GLU A 47 15.14 1.74 2.46
CA GLU A 47 15.07 1.44 1.03
C GLU A 47 15.10 -0.07 0.75
N PRO A 48 14.06 -0.62 0.09
CA PRO A 48 14.06 -2.01 -0.36
C PRO A 48 15.01 -2.27 -1.52
N THR A 49 15.39 -3.53 -1.72
CA THR A 49 16.30 -3.92 -2.81
C THR A 49 15.69 -3.85 -4.21
N LEU A 50 14.36 -3.88 -4.34
CA LEU A 50 13.64 -3.74 -5.61
C LEU A 50 12.38 -2.89 -5.41
N PRO A 51 11.97 -2.11 -6.43
CA PRO A 51 10.74 -1.34 -6.39
C PRO A 51 9.50 -2.23 -6.27
N GLY A 52 8.43 -1.65 -5.74
CA GLY A 52 7.19 -2.36 -5.50
C GLY A 52 6.25 -1.60 -4.59
N ILE A 53 5.09 -2.20 -4.37
CA ILE A 53 4.02 -1.65 -3.55
C ILE A 53 3.49 -2.77 -2.68
N SER A 54 3.21 -2.47 -1.42
CA SER A 54 2.57 -3.37 -0.47
C SER A 54 1.53 -2.64 0.35
N TYR A 55 0.41 -3.30 0.59
CA TYR A 55 -0.65 -2.90 1.51
C TYR A 55 -0.91 -4.02 2.51
N THR A 56 -1.11 -3.67 3.77
CA THR A 56 -1.56 -4.61 4.79
C THR A 56 -2.85 -4.12 5.40
N PHE A 57 -3.84 -5.01 5.48
CA PHE A 57 -5.13 -4.76 6.11
C PHE A 57 -5.33 -5.69 7.29
N THR A 58 -5.85 -5.14 8.37
CA THR A 58 -6.07 -5.86 9.64
C THR A 58 -7.56 -5.97 9.94
N ALA A 59 -7.97 -7.02 10.68
CA ALA A 59 -9.37 -7.23 11.07
C ALA A 59 -10.00 -6.06 11.84
N ASN A 60 -9.19 -5.25 12.54
CA ASN A 60 -9.66 -4.12 13.36
C ASN A 60 -9.81 -2.80 12.55
N GLY A 61 -9.71 -2.86 11.22
CA GLY A 61 -9.96 -1.74 10.33
C GLY A 61 -8.78 -0.80 10.15
N HIS A 62 -7.54 -1.24 10.39
CA HIS A 62 -6.34 -0.47 10.06
C HIS A 62 -5.69 -0.97 8.77
N TRP A 63 -5.12 -0.03 8.03
CA TRP A 63 -4.32 -0.30 6.85
C TRP A 63 -2.96 0.35 6.98
N GLU A 64 -1.97 -0.21 6.30
CA GLU A 64 -0.64 0.36 6.12
C GLU A 64 -0.21 0.16 4.67
N SER A 65 0.51 1.14 4.11
CA SER A 65 1.11 1.09 2.78
C SER A 65 2.61 1.35 2.84
N ALA A 66 3.31 0.64 1.97
CA ALA A 66 4.73 0.81 1.70
C ALA A 66 4.91 0.83 0.18
N GLN A 67 5.47 1.91 -0.34
CA GLN A 67 5.65 2.09 -1.79
C GLN A 67 7.08 2.53 -2.07
N TYR A 68 7.78 1.79 -2.92
CA TYR A 68 9.07 2.17 -3.48
C TYR A 68 8.92 2.24 -5.00
N ILE A 69 8.86 3.46 -5.52
CA ILE A 69 8.57 3.76 -6.92
C ILE A 69 9.82 4.38 -7.54
N ILE A 70 10.19 3.89 -8.71
CA ILE A 70 11.31 4.42 -9.49
C ILE A 70 10.77 4.91 -10.82
N THR A 71 11.07 6.17 -11.16
CA THR A 71 10.78 6.77 -12.46
C THR A 71 12.07 6.88 -13.26
N ALA A 72 12.14 6.15 -14.37
CA ALA A 72 13.29 6.19 -15.25
C ALA A 72 13.36 7.52 -16.02
N ASN A 73 14.57 8.02 -16.23
CA ASN A 73 14.84 9.20 -17.05
C ASN A 73 15.43 8.76 -18.40
N ASN A 74 14.61 8.86 -19.46
CA ASN A 74 14.99 8.43 -20.81
C ASN A 74 16.02 9.36 -21.50
N LYS A 75 16.22 10.58 -20.99
CA LYS A 75 17.23 11.51 -21.51
C LYS A 75 18.58 11.31 -20.84
N ASN A 76 18.59 11.01 -19.54
CA ASN A 76 19.79 10.79 -18.76
C ASN A 76 19.62 9.58 -17.83
N HIS A 77 20.16 8.44 -18.25
CA HIS A 77 20.05 7.17 -17.51
C HIS A 77 20.77 7.19 -16.16
N SER A 78 21.68 8.15 -15.92
CA SER A 78 22.34 8.35 -14.63
C SER A 78 21.46 9.06 -13.61
N CYS A 79 20.25 9.51 -14.00
CA CYS A 79 19.34 10.24 -13.13
C CYS A 79 17.93 9.65 -13.01
N PRO A 80 17.78 8.40 -12.52
CA PRO A 80 16.47 7.91 -12.12
C PRO A 80 15.98 8.65 -10.87
N GLN A 81 14.68 8.95 -10.81
CA GLN A 81 14.06 9.46 -9.59
C GLN A 81 13.49 8.30 -8.78
N ALA A 82 13.62 8.37 -7.47
CA ALA A 82 13.10 7.37 -6.55
C ALA A 82 12.23 8.03 -5.47
N VAL A 83 11.11 7.39 -5.16
CA VAL A 83 10.19 7.81 -4.10
C VAL A 83 9.92 6.63 -3.18
N LEU A 84 10.19 6.82 -1.89
CA LEU A 84 9.68 5.95 -0.84
C LEU A 84 8.52 6.67 -0.17
N LEU A 85 7.40 5.99 -0.05
CA LEU A 85 6.19 6.52 0.57
C LEU A 85 5.65 5.50 1.57
N TRP A 86 5.47 5.94 2.81
CA TRP A 86 4.81 5.19 3.88
C TRP A 86 3.61 5.97 4.38
N GLN A 87 2.47 5.30 4.48
CA GLN A 87 1.26 5.84 5.08
C GLN A 87 0.47 4.73 5.75
N HIS A 88 -0.29 5.08 6.78
CA HIS A 88 -1.20 4.15 7.43
C HIS A 88 -2.42 4.90 7.99
N GLY A 89 -3.45 4.15 8.35
CA GLY A 89 -4.62 4.72 9.00
C GLY A 89 -5.79 3.74 9.08
N ARG A 90 -7.01 4.24 8.90
CA ARG A 90 -8.24 3.45 8.98
C ARG A 90 -8.83 3.23 7.60
N TYR A 91 -9.36 2.04 7.35
CA TYR A 91 -10.10 1.76 6.13
C TYR A 91 -11.56 1.42 6.43
N VAL A 92 -12.43 1.70 5.46
CA VAL A 92 -13.84 1.30 5.52
C VAL A 92 -14.30 0.78 4.17
N PHE A 93 -15.17 -0.23 4.22
CA PHE A 93 -15.95 -0.66 3.05
C PHE A 93 -17.31 0.01 3.06
N LYS A 94 -17.65 0.70 1.99
CA LYS A 94 -18.95 1.37 1.86
C LYS A 94 -19.43 1.33 0.41
N LYS A 95 -20.58 0.71 0.17
CA LYS A 95 -21.27 0.69 -1.13
C LYS A 95 -20.37 0.21 -2.29
N GLY A 96 -19.64 -0.89 -2.11
CA GLY A 96 -18.73 -1.43 -3.13
C GLY A 96 -17.44 -0.64 -3.33
N LYS A 97 -17.12 0.31 -2.44
CA LYS A 97 -15.86 1.04 -2.44
C LYS A 97 -15.05 0.73 -1.18
N LEU A 98 -13.74 0.55 -1.36
CA LEU A 98 -12.74 0.58 -0.31
C LEU A 98 -12.26 2.03 -0.16
N ILE A 99 -12.39 2.58 1.04
CA ILE A 99 -11.99 3.95 1.34
C ILE A 99 -10.87 3.89 2.38
N LEU A 100 -9.70 4.41 2.05
CA LEU A 100 -8.51 4.49 2.91
C LEU A 100 -8.39 5.91 3.47
N ARG A 101 -8.44 6.01 4.80
CA ARG A 101 -8.26 7.27 5.53
C ARG A 101 -6.91 7.27 6.23
N PRO A 102 -5.93 8.03 5.73
CA PRO A 102 -4.64 8.17 6.39
C PRO A 102 -4.80 8.97 7.69
N ILE A 103 -3.87 8.77 8.63
CA ILE A 103 -3.74 9.63 9.81
C ILE A 103 -3.05 10.93 9.37
N GLU A 104 -3.65 12.07 9.71
CA GLU A 104 -3.08 13.39 9.40
C GLU A 104 -1.69 13.54 10.02
N TYR A 105 -0.76 14.13 9.29
CA TYR A 105 0.64 14.36 9.70
C TYR A 105 1.49 13.10 9.97
N ASP A 106 0.98 11.90 9.69
CA ASP A 106 1.71 10.65 9.99
C ASP A 106 2.45 10.06 8.79
N GLY A 107 2.00 10.33 7.57
CA GLY A 107 2.69 9.83 6.37
C GLY A 107 4.15 10.29 6.29
N ARG A 108 5.02 9.47 5.71
CA ARG A 108 6.43 9.78 5.46
C ARG A 108 6.78 9.59 4.01
N GLN A 109 7.60 10.49 3.49
CA GLN A 109 8.08 10.45 2.13
C GLN A 109 9.58 10.72 2.09
N LEU A 110 10.28 9.97 1.25
CA LEU A 110 11.66 10.25 0.87
C LEU A 110 11.74 10.32 -0.66
N ILE A 111 12.27 11.42 -1.19
CA ILE A 111 12.54 11.59 -2.62
C ILE A 111 14.04 11.62 -2.84
N SER A 112 14.52 10.86 -3.81
CA SER A 112 15.85 11.06 -4.38
C SER A 112 15.74 11.45 -5.85
N ASP A 113 16.45 12.52 -6.21
CA ASP A 113 16.63 12.99 -7.57
C ASP A 113 18.12 13.34 -7.77
N PRO A 114 18.97 12.37 -8.17
CA PRO A 114 20.41 12.57 -8.29
C PRO A 114 20.82 13.70 -9.26
N CYS A 115 19.91 14.15 -10.13
CA CYS A 115 20.16 15.26 -11.03
C CYS A 115 19.95 16.64 -10.38
N LEU A 116 19.13 16.72 -9.32
CA LEU A 116 18.76 17.98 -8.66
C LEU A 116 19.19 18.04 -7.20
N ASP A 117 19.47 16.91 -6.56
CA ASP A 117 19.64 16.77 -5.11
C ASP A 117 21.12 16.68 -4.66
N ASN A 118 22.07 16.69 -5.60
CA ASN A 118 23.51 16.52 -5.36
C ASN A 118 23.86 15.27 -4.52
N GLY A 119 23.04 14.22 -4.61
CA GLY A 119 23.19 12.97 -3.88
C GLY A 119 22.62 12.99 -2.45
N ILE A 120 21.82 13.99 -2.08
CA ILE A 120 21.18 14.10 -0.77
C ILE A 120 19.66 14.00 -0.94
N SER A 121 19.08 12.87 -0.54
CA SER A 121 17.63 12.67 -0.62
C SER A 121 16.86 13.56 0.36
N GLU A 122 15.67 14.01 -0.05
CA GLU A 122 14.76 14.82 0.75
C GLU A 122 13.79 13.94 1.54
N TYR A 123 13.82 14.03 2.87
CA TYR A 123 12.85 13.38 3.77
C TYR A 123 11.82 14.39 4.29
N LYS A 124 10.54 14.03 4.23
CA LYS A 124 9.46 14.88 4.74
C LYS A 124 8.29 14.08 5.31
N GLY A 125 7.64 14.66 6.33
CA GLY A 125 6.32 14.23 6.78
C GLY A 125 5.22 14.76 5.86
N LEU A 126 4.20 13.95 5.61
CA LEU A 126 3.06 14.32 4.80
C LEU A 126 1.99 14.97 5.68
N SER A 127 1.71 16.24 5.41
CA SER A 127 0.80 17.06 6.22
C SER A 127 -0.65 16.57 6.14
N TYR A 128 -1.09 16.21 4.93
CA TYR A 128 -2.41 15.66 4.66
C TYR A 128 -2.24 14.45 3.75
N GLY A 129 -2.85 13.33 4.12
CA GLY A 129 -2.97 12.21 3.20
C GLY A 129 -4.28 12.34 2.44
N GLU A 130 -4.25 12.09 1.13
CA GLU A 130 -5.46 12.06 0.33
C GLU A 130 -6.30 10.82 0.71
N GLU A 131 -7.62 10.98 0.80
CA GLU A 131 -8.51 9.83 0.97
C GLU A 131 -8.46 9.02 -0.34
N GLU A 132 -7.82 7.86 -0.31
CA GLU A 132 -7.77 6.97 -1.46
C GLU A 132 -9.06 6.15 -1.50
N THR A 133 -9.73 6.15 -2.65
CA THR A 133 -10.96 5.36 -2.87
C THR A 133 -10.76 4.42 -4.03
N ALA A 134 -10.89 3.12 -3.78
CA ALA A 134 -10.83 2.09 -4.80
C ALA A 134 -12.19 1.40 -4.97
N ASP A 135 -12.55 1.08 -6.22
CA ASP A 135 -13.72 0.27 -6.52
C ASP A 135 -13.46 -1.21 -6.24
N VAL A 136 -14.39 -1.85 -5.55
CA VAL A 136 -14.36 -3.30 -5.31
C VAL A 136 -15.08 -3.96 -6.48
N VAL A 137 -14.29 -4.42 -7.44
CA VAL A 137 -14.78 -5.19 -8.60
C VAL A 137 -14.65 -6.69 -8.33
N ASN A 138 -15.49 -7.50 -8.95
CA ASN A 138 -15.35 -8.94 -8.90
C ASN A 138 -14.15 -9.38 -9.75
N ALA A 139 -13.41 -10.39 -9.30
CA ALA A 139 -12.23 -10.89 -10.03
C ALA A 139 -12.56 -11.30 -11.49
N ALA A 140 -13.73 -11.90 -11.72
CA ALA A 140 -14.19 -12.28 -13.06
C ALA A 140 -14.43 -11.09 -14.01
N GLU A 141 -14.62 -9.88 -13.49
CA GLU A 141 -14.78 -8.65 -14.27
C GLU A 141 -13.42 -7.98 -14.56
N PHE A 142 -12.39 -8.30 -13.77
CA PHE A 142 -11.04 -7.76 -13.94
C PHE A 142 -10.27 -8.43 -15.10
N ASP A 143 -10.49 -9.73 -15.34
CA ASP A 143 -9.82 -10.47 -16.41
C ASP A 143 -10.13 -9.89 -17.82
N ASP A 144 -11.33 -9.32 -18.02
CA ASP A 144 -11.72 -8.65 -19.27
C ASP A 144 -10.99 -7.31 -19.50
N VAL A 145 -10.40 -6.72 -18.46
CA VAL A 145 -9.62 -5.47 -18.55
C VAL A 145 -8.14 -5.76 -18.79
N ALA A 146 -7.61 -6.82 -18.16
CA ALA A 146 -6.20 -7.20 -18.27
C ALA A 146 -5.82 -7.76 -19.65
N ASP A 147 -6.79 -8.27 -20.42
CA ASP A 147 -6.57 -8.82 -21.77
C ASP A 147 -6.69 -7.75 -22.87
N ARG A 148 -6.90 -6.47 -22.50
CA ARG A 148 -6.78 -5.39 -23.47
C ARG A 148 -5.30 -5.26 -23.86
N PRO A 149 -4.96 -5.26 -25.16
CA PRO A 149 -3.61 -4.99 -25.58
C PRO A 149 -3.16 -3.66 -24.97
N CYS A 150 -1.93 -3.62 -24.45
CA CYS A 150 -1.28 -2.36 -24.09
C CYS A 150 -1.09 -1.56 -25.37
N ASP A 151 -2.13 -0.88 -25.83
CA ASP A 151 -2.06 0.08 -26.91
C ASP A 151 -1.27 1.28 -26.37
N PHE A 152 0.05 1.19 -26.51
CA PHE A 152 0.90 2.36 -26.58
C PHE A 152 0.47 3.11 -27.85
N GLU A 153 -0.55 3.96 -27.75
CA GLU A 153 -0.71 5.03 -28.71
C GLU A 153 0.58 5.83 -28.69
N LYS A 154 1.39 5.64 -29.73
CA LYS A 154 2.53 6.50 -30.04
C LYS A 154 1.96 7.86 -30.40
N GLU A 155 1.67 8.69 -29.42
CA GLU A 155 1.60 10.14 -29.65
C GLU A 155 2.99 10.58 -30.10
N THR A 156 3.13 10.63 -31.42
CA THR A 156 4.31 11.15 -32.10
C THR A 156 4.20 12.66 -31.97
N ILE A 157 4.83 13.22 -30.93
CA ILE A 157 4.96 14.66 -30.77
C ILE A 157 5.97 15.10 -31.84
N TYR A 158 5.45 15.77 -32.88
CA TYR A 158 6.26 16.49 -33.88
C TYR A 158 6.89 17.73 -33.28
#